data_AF-A0A6A6QMJ9-F1
#
_entry.id   AF-A0A6A6QMJ9-F1
#
_cell.length_a   1.000
_cell.length_b   1.000
_cell.length_c   1.000
_cell.angle_alpha   90.00
_cell.angle_beta   90.00
_cell.angle_gamma   90.00
#
_symmetry.space_group_name_H-M   'P 1'
#
loop_
_entity.id
_entity.type
_entity.pdbx_description
1 polymer ?
#
loop_
_entity_poly.entity_id
_entity_poly.type
_entity_poly.pdbx_seq_one_letter_code
_entity_poly.pdbx_strand_id
1 'polypeptide(L)'
;MDPDAPHAEPQPSIIRWVLGFLLVGAAWGLTTPFMRRAAINYTPPTRPSVTDPRNSWLKRKILGVFWAVVDLLRRPAYAIPLLCNVTGSIWFFLLIGKAELSLTVPITNSLAFLFTVLGEWWAEGKVINRDTWIGMGLVLGGIALCVQSKS
;
A
#
# COMPACT_ATOMS: atom_id res chain seq x y z
N MET A 1 39.83 7.26 -31.93
CA MET A 1 39.25 6.37 -30.91
C MET A 1 38.77 7.28 -29.80
N ASP A 2 37.53 7.74 -29.90
CA ASP A 2 36.91 8.60 -28.90
C ASP A 2 36.50 7.72 -27.70
N PRO A 3 36.99 7.97 -26.47
CA PRO A 3 36.67 7.13 -25.31
C PRO A 3 35.31 7.45 -24.67
N ASP A 4 34.62 8.51 -25.11
CA ASP A 4 33.42 9.05 -24.45
C ASP A 4 32.11 8.74 -25.20
N ALA A 5 31.95 7.50 -25.68
CA ALA A 5 30.63 7.04 -26.07
C ALA A 5 29.79 6.89 -24.79
N PRO A 6 28.69 7.67 -24.60
CA PRO A 6 27.84 7.49 -23.43
C PRO A 6 27.32 6.06 -23.45
N HIS A 7 27.66 5.29 -22.43
CA HIS A 7 27.12 3.95 -22.21
C HIS A 7 25.59 4.10 -22.16
N ALA A 8 24.92 3.71 -23.25
CA ALA A 8 23.48 3.60 -23.27
C ALA A 8 23.12 2.51 -22.25
N GLU A 9 22.74 2.92 -21.03
CA GLU A 9 22.19 1.98 -20.07
C GLU A 9 21.03 1.24 -20.74
N PRO A 10 21.02 -0.11 -20.73
CA PRO A 10 19.97 -0.87 -21.36
C PRO A 10 18.63 -0.46 -20.74
N GLN A 11 17.78 0.19 -21.54
CA GLN A 11 16.43 0.59 -21.18
C GLN A 11 15.76 -0.59 -20.47
N PRO A 12 15.42 -0.48 -19.17
CA PRO A 12 14.81 -1.60 -18.46
C PRO A 12 13.53 -2.00 -19.19
N SER A 13 13.37 -3.30 -19.45
CA SER A 13 12.25 -3.81 -20.24
C SER A 13 10.91 -3.33 -19.67
N ILE A 14 9.95 -3.03 -20.56
CA ILE A 14 8.59 -2.58 -20.20
C ILE A 14 7.96 -3.48 -19.14
N ILE A 15 8.27 -4.78 -19.17
CA ILE A 15 7.84 -5.77 -18.18
C ILE A 15 8.33 -5.42 -16.76
N ARG A 16 9.58 -4.97 -16.58
CA ARG A 16 10.11 -4.55 -15.26
C ARG A 16 9.36 -3.34 -14.73
N TRP A 17 8.99 -2.42 -15.61
CA TRP A 17 8.17 -1.25 -15.27
C TRP A 17 6.77 -1.65 -14.82
N VAL A 18 6.09 -2.50 -15.60
CA VAL A 18 4.77 -3.04 -15.26
C VAL A 18 4.80 -3.81 -13.95
N LEU A 19 5.81 -4.67 -13.74
CA LEU A 19 6.00 -5.39 -12.47
C LEU A 19 6.24 -4.41 -11.32
N GLY A 20 7.02 -3.36 -11.53
CA GLY A 20 7.23 -2.30 -10.54
C GLY A 20 5.92 -1.61 -10.14
N PHE A 21 5.12 -1.19 -11.11
CA PHE A 21 3.81 -0.58 -10.83
C PHE A 21 2.84 -1.55 -10.14
N LEU A 22 2.84 -2.83 -10.54
CA LEU A 22 2.05 -3.87 -9.88
C LEU A 22 2.49 -4.09 -8.44
N LEU A 23 3.80 -4.14 -8.16
CA LEU A 23 4.32 -4.31 -6.81
C LEU A 23 3.99 -3.11 -5.91
N VAL A 24 4.10 -1.88 -6.42
CA VAL A 24 3.72 -0.67 -5.68
C VAL A 24 2.21 -0.66 -5.42
N GLY A 25 1.40 -0.91 -6.46
CA GLY A 25 -0.05 -1.00 -6.33
C GLY A 25 -0.48 -2.09 -5.35
N ALA A 26 0.18 -3.25 -5.37
CA ALA A 26 -0.05 -4.33 -4.42
C ALA A 26 0.33 -3.93 -3.00
N ALA A 27 1.52 -3.35 -2.81
CA ALA A 27 2.00 -2.90 -1.52
C ALA A 27 1.10 -1.84 -0.88
N TRP A 28 0.51 -0.93 -1.66
CA TRP A 28 -0.44 0.05 -1.14
C TRP A 28 -1.86 -0.51 -0.99
N GLY A 29 -2.34 -1.20 -2.01
CA GLY A 29 -3.71 -1.69 -2.08
C GLY A 29 -3.98 -2.86 -1.15
N LEU A 30 -3.18 -3.93 -1.21
CA LEU A 30 -3.40 -5.13 -0.39
C LEU A 30 -3.13 -4.87 1.10
N THR A 31 -2.20 -3.98 1.46
CA THR A 31 -1.87 -3.79 2.88
C THR A 31 -2.97 -3.06 3.65
N THR A 32 -3.73 -2.19 2.98
CA THR A 32 -4.81 -1.39 3.57
C THR A 32 -5.93 -2.23 4.24
N PRO A 33 -6.57 -3.20 3.57
CA PRO A 33 -7.59 -4.03 4.20
C PRO A 33 -7.03 -4.94 5.28
N PHE A 34 -5.79 -5.42 5.14
CA PHE A 34 -5.13 -6.24 6.16
C PHE A 34 -4.80 -5.44 7.43
N MET A 35 -4.28 -4.21 7.29
CA MET A 35 -4.07 -3.30 8.42
C MET A 35 -5.40 -2.97 9.12
N ARG A 36 -6.46 -2.69 8.34
CA ARG A 36 -7.81 -2.45 8.88
C ARG A 36 -8.31 -3.66 9.67
N ARG A 37 -8.21 -4.87 9.11
CA ARG A 37 -8.62 -6.11 9.79
C ARG A 37 -7.80 -6.34 11.06
N ALA A 38 -6.49 -6.13 11.03
CA ALA A 38 -5.63 -6.28 12.21
C ALA A 38 -5.96 -5.26 13.31
N ALA A 39 -6.32 -4.03 12.94
CA ALA A 39 -6.73 -2.98 13.87
C ALA A 39 -8.13 -3.23 14.48
N ILE A 40 -9.10 -3.75 13.72
CA ILE A 40 -10.44 -4.08 14.26
C ILE A 40 -10.36 -5.25 15.25
N ASN A 41 -9.50 -6.24 14.98
CA ASN A 41 -9.28 -7.37 15.89
C ASN A 41 -8.35 -7.03 17.08
N TYR A 42 -8.01 -5.75 17.26
CA TYR A 42 -7.18 -5.30 18.37
C TYR A 42 -8.03 -4.96 19.60
N THR A 43 -7.97 -5.82 20.61
CA THR A 43 -8.43 -5.49 21.96
C THR A 43 -7.25 -5.01 22.80
N PRO A 44 -7.22 -3.73 23.25
CA PRO A 44 -6.12 -3.22 24.04
C PRO A 44 -6.03 -3.93 25.40
N PRO A 45 -4.86 -4.48 25.78
CA PRO A 45 -4.69 -5.12 27.09
C PRO A 45 -4.81 -4.07 28.21
N THR A 46 -5.49 -4.42 29.29
CA THR A 46 -5.70 -3.53 30.43
C THR A 46 -4.38 -3.36 31.20
N ARG A 47 -3.77 -2.18 31.10
CA ARG A 47 -2.48 -1.87 31.75
C ARG A 47 -2.69 -0.98 33.00
N PRO A 48 -2.10 -1.33 34.15
CA PRO A 48 -2.29 -0.58 35.40
C PRO A 48 -1.84 0.89 35.29
N SER A 49 -0.85 1.21 34.46
CA SER A 49 -0.39 2.59 34.20
C SER A 49 -1.42 3.50 33.52
N VAL A 50 -2.41 2.91 32.82
CA VAL A 50 -3.51 3.62 32.14
C VAL A 50 -4.75 3.67 33.04
N THR A 51 -4.89 2.72 33.96
CA THR A 51 -6.04 2.60 34.88
C THR A 51 -5.84 3.32 36.22
N ASP A 52 -4.62 3.77 36.54
CA ASP A 52 -4.29 4.40 37.82
C ASP A 52 -5.16 5.66 38.10
N PRO A 53 -6.06 5.63 39.12
CA PRO A 53 -6.93 6.73 39.52
C PRO A 53 -6.22 8.04 39.89
N ARG A 54 -4.91 8.02 40.10
CA ARG A 54 -4.11 9.20 40.48
C ARG A 54 -3.59 10.01 39.29
N ASN A 55 -3.57 9.43 38.10
CA ASN A 55 -3.12 10.15 36.90
C ASN A 55 -4.23 11.05 36.34
N SER A 56 -3.88 12.27 35.92
CA SER A 56 -4.82 13.17 35.24
C SER A 56 -5.42 12.50 34.00
N TRP A 57 -6.69 12.77 33.70
CA TRP A 57 -7.44 12.18 32.58
C TRP A 57 -6.68 12.29 31.25
N LEU A 58 -6.02 13.43 31.03
CA LEU A 58 -5.19 13.67 29.84
C LEU A 58 -3.98 12.73 29.78
N LYS A 59 -3.25 12.55 30.90
CA LYS A 59 -2.10 11.64 30.96
C LYS A 59 -2.52 10.20 30.69
N ARG A 60 -3.65 9.74 31.23
CA ARG A 60 -4.18 8.38 30.95
C ARG A 60 -4.53 8.20 29.49
N LYS A 61 -5.14 9.21 28.86
CA LYS A 61 -5.50 9.15 27.45
C LYS A 61 -4.26 9.09 26.55
N ILE A 62 -3.25 9.93 26.83
CA ILE A 62 -1.98 9.93 26.10
C ILE A 62 -1.24 8.59 26.28
N LEU A 63 -1.09 8.10 27.52
CA LEU A 63 -0.44 6.82 27.79
C LEU A 63 -1.19 5.65 27.15
N GLY A 64 -2.53 5.67 27.20
CA GLY A 64 -3.39 4.66 26.60
C GLY A 64 -3.21 4.59 25.08
N VAL A 65 -3.21 5.73 24.40
CA VAL A 65 -2.95 5.80 22.96
C VAL A 65 -1.52 5.36 22.65
N PHE A 66 -0.53 5.83 23.40
CA PHE A 66 0.87 5.45 23.18
C PHE A 66 1.08 3.94 23.27
N TRP A 67 0.57 3.31 24.34
CA TRP A 67 0.68 1.87 24.51
C TRP A 67 -0.12 1.10 23.46
N ALA A 68 -1.29 1.60 23.06
CA ALA A 68 -2.07 0.98 21.99
C ALA A 68 -1.32 0.99 20.66
N VAL A 69 -0.65 2.10 20.32
CA VAL A 69 0.17 2.20 19.10
C VAL A 69 1.36 1.25 19.18
N VAL A 70 2.07 1.22 20.30
CA VAL A 70 3.23 0.30 20.48
C VAL A 70 2.81 -1.16 20.38
N ASP A 71 1.69 -1.54 21.01
CA ASP A 71 1.18 -2.91 20.97
C ASP A 71 0.68 -3.31 19.58
N LEU A 72 0.07 -2.38 18.85
CA LEU A 72 -0.35 -2.62 17.47
C LEU A 72 0.86 -2.79 16.54
N LEU A 73 1.88 -1.94 16.67
CA LEU A 73 3.13 -2.04 15.89
C LEU A 73 3.96 -3.28 16.22
N ARG A 74 3.87 -3.82 17.45
CA ARG A 74 4.53 -5.08 17.81
C ARG A 74 3.83 -6.33 17.25
N ARG A 75 2.57 -6.22 16.81
CA ARG A 75 1.86 -7.37 16.25
C ARG A 75 2.29 -7.63 14.81
N PRO A 76 2.73 -8.86 14.47
CA PRO A 76 3.16 -9.19 13.11
C PRO A 76 2.03 -9.01 12.09
N ALA A 77 0.78 -9.24 12.50
CA ALA A 77 -0.41 -9.05 11.66
C ALA A 77 -0.62 -7.59 11.20
N TYR A 78 -0.04 -6.60 11.89
CA TYR A 78 -0.07 -5.18 11.49
C TYR A 78 1.29 -4.70 10.98
N ALA A 79 2.38 -5.13 11.61
CA ALA A 79 3.74 -4.76 11.23
C ALA A 79 4.13 -5.23 9.82
N ILE A 80 3.76 -6.47 9.44
CA ILE A 80 4.10 -7.01 8.12
C ILE A 80 3.41 -6.18 7.01
N PRO A 81 2.08 -5.94 7.04
CA PRO A 81 1.44 -5.04 6.08
C PRO A 81 2.02 -3.63 6.07
N LEU A 82 2.35 -3.07 7.25
CA LEU A 82 2.93 -1.73 7.35
C LEU A 82 4.30 -1.66 6.67
N LEU A 83 5.17 -2.64 6.91
CA LEU A 83 6.48 -2.70 6.26
C LEU A 83 6.34 -2.83 4.75
N CYS A 84 5.44 -3.70 4.27
CA CYS A 84 5.14 -3.82 2.85
C CYS A 84 4.67 -2.48 2.27
N ASN A 85 3.78 -1.75 2.95
CA ASN A 85 3.28 -0.45 2.52
C ASN A 85 4.43 0.57 2.35
N VAL A 86 5.33 0.66 3.34
CA VAL A 86 6.50 1.55 3.29
C VAL A 86 7.47 1.15 2.19
N THR A 87 7.73 -0.15 1.99
CA THR A 87 8.58 -0.61 0.87
C THR A 87 7.99 -0.25 -0.49
N GLY A 88 6.66 -0.28 -0.62
CA GLY A 88 5.95 0.17 -1.83
C GLY A 88 6.24 1.63 -2.15
N SER A 89 6.29 2.50 -1.14
CA SER A 89 6.62 3.92 -1.31
C SER A 89 8.06 4.16 -1.79
N ILE A 90 9.02 3.33 -1.36
CA ILE A 90 10.42 3.40 -1.86
C ILE A 90 10.45 3.06 -3.35
N TRP A 91 9.80 1.97 -3.74
CA TRP A 91 9.68 1.58 -5.15
C TRP A 91 8.98 2.66 -5.97
N PHE A 92 7.86 3.20 -5.48
CA PHE A 92 7.15 4.30 -6.13
C PHE A 92 8.06 5.50 -6.42
N PHE A 93 8.89 5.88 -5.43
CA PHE A 93 9.82 6.99 -5.57
C PHE A 93 10.88 6.72 -6.66
N LEU A 94 11.40 5.48 -6.72
CA LEU A 94 12.34 5.06 -7.78
C LEU A 94 11.69 5.04 -9.16
N LEU A 95 10.43 4.59 -9.25
CA LEU A 95 9.68 4.54 -10.50
C LEU A 95 9.38 5.95 -11.03
N ILE A 96 8.96 6.88 -10.16
CA ILE A 96 8.76 8.29 -10.54
C ILE A 96 10.03 8.94 -11.07
N GLY A 97 11.20 8.61 -10.51
CA GLY A 97 12.48 9.17 -10.95
C GLY A 97 12.88 8.78 -12.37
N LYS A 98 12.27 7.74 -12.95
CA LYS A 98 12.61 7.24 -14.30
C LYS A 98 11.42 7.13 -15.27
N ALA A 99 10.18 7.29 -14.81
CA ALA A 99 8.98 7.32 -15.65
C ALA A 99 8.29 8.69 -15.58
N GLU A 100 7.62 9.08 -16.66
CA GLU A 100 6.86 10.34 -16.71
C GLU A 100 5.82 10.40 -15.58
N LEU A 101 5.99 11.39 -14.70
CA LEU A 101 5.16 11.64 -13.51
C LEU A 101 3.67 11.61 -13.81
N SER A 102 3.26 12.15 -14.96
CA SER A 102 1.84 12.28 -15.33
C SER A 102 1.15 10.95 -15.61
N LEU A 103 1.89 9.89 -15.95
CA LEU A 103 1.30 8.57 -16.26
C LEU A 103 1.39 7.62 -15.08
N THR A 104 2.50 7.69 -14.36
CA THR A 104 2.80 6.83 -13.20
C THR A 104 1.76 6.99 -12.10
N VAL A 105 1.33 8.23 -11.82
CA VAL A 105 0.39 8.54 -10.73
C VAL A 105 -1.00 7.95 -10.98
N PRO A 106 -1.66 8.16 -12.15
CA PRO A 106 -2.93 7.51 -12.45
C PRO A 106 -2.86 5.97 -12.41
N ILE A 107 -1.85 5.38 -13.06
CA ILE A 107 -1.72 3.91 -13.13
C ILE A 107 -1.56 3.32 -11.72
N THR A 108 -0.68 3.88 -10.91
CA THR A 108 -0.42 3.36 -9.55
C THR A 108 -1.66 3.51 -8.67
N ASN A 109 -2.38 4.63 -8.76
CA ASN A 109 -3.60 4.85 -7.98
C ASN A 109 -4.73 3.87 -8.39
N SER A 110 -4.91 3.66 -9.68
CA SER A 110 -5.84 2.66 -10.23
C SER A 110 -5.49 1.23 -9.81
N LEU A 111 -4.21 0.87 -9.85
CA LEU A 111 -3.74 -0.44 -9.37
C LEU A 111 -3.92 -0.59 -7.86
N ALA A 112 -3.62 0.44 -7.07
CA ALA A 112 -3.83 0.42 -5.63
C ALA A 112 -5.31 0.18 -5.28
N PHE A 113 -6.23 0.83 -6.00
CA PHE A 113 -7.66 0.56 -5.85
C PHE A 113 -8.00 -0.91 -6.18
N LEU A 114 -7.52 -1.42 -7.32
CA LEU A 114 -7.76 -2.79 -7.75
C LEU A 114 -7.26 -3.81 -6.71
N PHE A 115 -6.04 -3.62 -6.20
CA PHE A 115 -5.46 -4.45 -5.15
C PHE A 115 -6.15 -4.28 -3.79
N THR A 116 -6.74 -3.12 -3.50
CA THR A 116 -7.57 -2.92 -2.30
C THR A 116 -8.80 -3.79 -2.37
N VAL A 117 -9.51 -3.78 -3.49
CA VAL A 117 -10.70 -4.62 -3.70
C VAL A 117 -10.36 -6.11 -3.61
N LEU A 118 -9.26 -6.53 -4.26
CA LEU A 118 -8.77 -7.90 -4.15
C LEU A 118 -8.37 -8.26 -2.71
N GLY A 119 -7.74 -7.34 -2.00
CA GLY A 119 -7.36 -7.50 -0.60
C GLY A 119 -8.57 -7.57 0.32
N GLU A 120 -9.63 -6.81 0.07
CA GLU A 120 -10.89 -6.90 0.82
C GLU A 120 -11.57 -8.24 0.57
N TRP A 121 -11.61 -8.71 -0.68
CA TRP A 121 -12.11 -10.05 -0.99
C TRP A 121 -11.29 -11.14 -0.27
N TRP A 122 -9.96 -11.06 -0.33
CA TRP A 122 -9.09 -12.05 0.28
C TRP A 122 -9.09 -11.99 1.82
N ALA A 123 -9.09 -10.79 2.40
CA ALA A 123 -9.01 -10.58 3.84
C ALA A 123 -10.38 -10.75 4.53
N GLU A 124 -11.50 -10.41 3.90
CA GLU A 124 -12.82 -10.50 4.53
C GLU A 124 -13.68 -11.64 4.00
N GLY A 125 -13.26 -12.31 2.90
CA GLY A 125 -14.01 -13.42 2.29
C GLY A 125 -15.38 -13.00 1.74
N LYS A 126 -15.65 -11.70 1.63
CA LYS A 126 -16.92 -11.16 1.16
C LYS A 126 -17.06 -11.42 -0.34
N VAL A 127 -18.18 -12.01 -0.74
CA VAL A 127 -18.48 -12.30 -2.15
C VAL A 127 -18.51 -10.99 -2.94
N ILE A 128 -17.65 -10.86 -3.94
CA ILE A 128 -17.57 -9.67 -4.79
C ILE A 128 -18.88 -9.54 -5.56
N ASN A 129 -19.58 -8.41 -5.38
CA ASN A 129 -20.81 -8.11 -6.11
C ASN A 129 -20.51 -7.86 -7.61
N ARG A 130 -21.51 -8.07 -8.48
CA ARG A 130 -21.39 -7.91 -9.94
C ARG A 130 -20.92 -6.50 -10.33
N ASP A 131 -21.36 -5.48 -9.61
CA ASP A 131 -21.00 -4.09 -9.85
C ASP A 131 -19.50 -3.83 -9.60
N THR A 132 -18.92 -4.49 -8.60
CA THR A 132 -17.49 -4.42 -8.29
C THR A 132 -16.66 -5.05 -9.41
N TRP A 133 -17.12 -6.15 -10.00
CA TRP A 133 -16.47 -6.76 -11.17
C TRP A 133 -16.48 -5.84 -12.39
N ILE A 134 -17.61 -5.17 -12.65
CA ILE A 134 -17.71 -4.19 -13.74
C ILE A 134 -16.74 -3.03 -13.51
N GLY A 135 -16.71 -2.49 -12.29
CA GLY A 135 -15.77 -1.44 -11.90
C GLY A 135 -14.31 -1.88 -12.09
N MET A 136 -13.97 -3.11 -11.70
CA MET A 136 -12.62 -3.66 -11.85
C MET A 136 -12.23 -3.81 -13.33
N GLY A 137 -13.16 -4.24 -14.19
CA GLY A 137 -12.97 -4.27 -15.64
C GLY A 137 -12.73 -2.88 -16.24
N LEU A 138 -13.47 -1.87 -15.80
CA LEU A 138 -13.32 -0.48 -16.27
C LEU A 138 -11.96 0.11 -15.85
N VAL A 139 -11.50 -0.19 -14.63
CA VAL A 139 -10.18 0.20 -14.13
C VAL A 139 -9.06 -0.46 -14.93
N LEU A 140 -9.16 -1.77 -15.21
CA LEU A 140 -8.21 -2.48 -16.06
C LEU A 140 -8.18 -1.92 -17.49
N GLY A 141 -9.35 -1.58 -18.04
CA GLY A 141 -9.46 -0.91 -19.34
C GLY A 141 -8.76 0.45 -19.34
N GLY A 142 -8.94 1.26 -18.29
CA GLY A 142 -8.24 2.53 -18.13
C GLY A 142 -6.72 2.39 -18.07
N ILE A 143 -6.21 1.41 -17.30
CA ILE A 143 -4.77 1.12 -17.23
C ILE A 143 -4.24 0.69 -18.61
N ALA A 144 -4.96 -0.20 -19.32
CA ALA A 144 -4.57 -0.65 -20.65
C ALA A 144 -4.50 0.51 -21.66
N LEU A 145 -5.46 1.45 -21.61
CA LEU A 145 -5.44 2.67 -22.43
C LEU A 145 -4.24 3.57 -22.08
N CYS A 146 -3.94 3.77 -20.80
CA CYS A 146 -2.77 4.55 -20.38
C CYS A 146 -1.45 3.90 -20.82
N VAL A 147 -1.37 2.57 -20.85
CA VAL A 147 -0.18 1.86 -21.37
C VAL A 147 -0.11 1.99 -22.89
N GLN A 148 -1.23 1.82 -23.59
CA GLN A 148 -1.30 1.91 -25.05
C GLN A 148 -0.98 3.31 -25.57
N SER A 149 -1.35 4.38 -24.84
CA SER A 149 -1.03 5.75 -25.25
C SER A 149 0.47 6.08 -25.21
N LYS A 150 1.28 5.26 -24.52
CA LYS A 150 2.72 5.46 -24.36
C LYS A 150 3.57 4.49 -25.19
N SER A 151 2.97 3.43 -25.73
CA SER A 151 3.62 2.53 -26.70
C SER A 151 3.56 3.10 -28.10
#